data_AF-A0A955YUJ9-F1
#
_entry.id   AF-A0A955YUJ9-F1
#
_cell.length_a   1.000
_cell.length_b   1.000
_cell.length_c   1.000
_cell.angle_alpha   90.00
_cell.angle_beta   90.00
_cell.angle_gamma   90.00
#
_symmetry.space_group_name_H-M   'P 1'
#
loop_
_entity.id
_entity.type
_entity.pdbx_description
1 polymer ?
#
loop_
_entity_poly.entity_id
_entity_poly.type
_entity_poly.pdbx_seq_one_letter_code
_entity_poly.pdbx_strand_id
1 'polypeptide(L)' 'MGTMIQRHGLTEADYRGTRFADHPQDLKGNSDLLSITRPDVIEGIHDEYLEAGADIIETNTFSA' A
#
# COMPACT_ATOMS: atom_id res chain seq x y z
N MET A 1 -4.67 3.16 -7.57
CA MET A 1 -4.19 2.44 -6.37
C MET A 1 -5.23 2.29 -5.22
N GLY A 2 -5.78 3.38 -4.66
CA GLY A 2 -6.46 3.34 -3.35
C GLY A 2 -7.69 2.43 -3.18
N THR A 3 -8.51 2.24 -4.21
CA THR A 3 -9.66 1.31 -4.14
C THR A 3 -9.24 -0.15 -4.04
N MET A 4 -8.11 -0.52 -4.66
CA MET A 4 -7.55 -1.86 -4.58
C MET A 4 -7.01 -2.13 -3.17
N ILE A 5 -6.25 -1.19 -2.60
CA ILE A 5 -5.75 -1.27 -1.22
C ILE A 5 -6.89 -1.50 -0.21
N GLN A 6 -8.02 -0.81 -0.36
CA GLN A 6 -9.18 -0.96 0.53
C GLN A 6 -9.76 -2.39 0.53
N ARG A 7 -9.65 -3.13 -0.59
CA ARG A 7 -10.15 -4.52 -0.68
C ARG A 7 -9.34 -5.51 0.16
N HIS A 8 -8.08 -5.21 0.46
CA HIS A 8 -7.23 -6.07 1.29
C HIS A 8 -7.55 -6.00 2.78
N GLY A 9 -8.45 -5.10 3.21
CA GLY A 9 -8.91 -5.04 4.61
C GLY A 9 -7.80 -4.75 5.62
N LEU A 10 -6.74 -4.03 5.19
CA LEU A 10 -5.54 -3.80 5.99
C LEU A 10 -5.83 -3.08 7.32
N THR A 11 -5.09 -3.51 8.33
CA THR A 11 -5.19 -3.04 9.71
C THR A 11 -4.06 -2.09 10.06
N GLU A 12 -4.17 -1.37 11.19
CA GLU A 12 -3.11 -0.47 11.67
C GLU A 12 -1.73 -1.14 11.74
N ALA A 13 -1.68 -2.42 12.13
CA ALA A 13 -0.44 -3.19 12.20
C ALA A 13 0.24 -3.34 10.82
N ASP A 14 -0.54 -3.44 9.74
CA ASP A 14 -0.03 -3.53 8.37
C ASP A 14 0.61 -2.22 7.91
N TYR A 15 0.00 -1.08 8.28
CA TYR A 15 0.55 0.25 7.96
C TYR A 15 1.79 0.59 8.80
N ARG A 16 1.89 0.06 10.02
CA ARG A 16 3.07 0.25 10.87
C ARG A 16 4.23 -0.64 10.46
N GLY A 17 3.94 -1.89 10.12
CA GLY A 17 4.96 -2.94 9.97
C GLY A 17 5.87 -3.01 11.20
N THR A 18 7.10 -3.50 11.00
CA THR A 18 8.12 -3.51 12.06
C THR A 18 8.77 -2.15 12.25
N ARG A 19 8.95 -1.38 11.17
CA ARG A 19 9.70 -0.12 11.16
C ARG A 19 9.01 1.00 11.95
N PHE A 20 7.68 1.01 11.99
CA PHE A 20 6.89 2.07 12.63
C PHE A 20 6.01 1.55 13.76
N ALA A 21 6.38 0.40 14.36
CA ALA A 21 5.64 -0.21 15.45
C ALA A 21 5.33 0.79 16.59
N ASP A 22 6.35 1.56 16.99
CA ASP A 22 6.26 2.52 18.11
C ASP A 22 5.88 3.95 17.68
N HIS A 23 5.39 4.16 16.45
CA HIS A 23 5.02 5.50 16.00
C HIS A 23 3.90 6.10 16.87
N PRO A 24 4.01 7.34 17.36
CA PRO A 24 3.08 7.87 18.38
C PRO A 24 1.67 8.18 17.86
N GLN A 25 1.47 8.12 16.55
CA GLN A 25 0.18 8.39 15.88
C GLN A 25 -0.22 7.21 15.01
N ASP A 26 -1.52 7.06 14.79
CA ASP A 26 -2.08 6.08 13.87
C ASP A 26 -1.65 6.37 12.43
N LEU A 27 -1.26 5.32 11.71
CA LEU A 27 -0.74 5.38 10.34
C LEU A 27 -1.73 4.80 9.31
N LYS A 28 -2.78 4.10 9.75
CA LYS A 28 -3.82 3.58 8.84
C LYS A 28 -4.44 4.69 8.01
N GLY A 29 -4.48 4.44 6.71
CA GLY A 29 -4.95 5.39 5.70
C GLY A 29 -3.81 6.06 4.94
N ASN A 30 -2.58 6.08 5.48
CA ASN A 30 -1.40 6.52 4.74
C ASN A 30 -0.92 5.38 3.81
N SER A 31 -1.47 5.35 2.60
CA SER A 31 -1.24 4.28 1.64
C SER A 31 0.20 4.25 1.12
N ASP A 32 0.88 5.39 1.06
CA ASP A 32 2.26 5.53 0.59
C ASP A 32 3.24 4.69 1.45
N LEU A 33 2.96 4.55 2.76
CA LEU A 33 3.77 3.72 3.67
C LEU A 33 3.75 2.23 3.31
N LEU A 34 2.70 1.74 2.66
CA LEU A 34 2.56 0.33 2.31
C LEU A 34 3.63 -0.11 1.31
N SER A 35 4.22 0.81 0.53
CA SER A 35 5.40 0.52 -0.30
C SER A 35 6.60 0.04 0.53
N ILE A 36 6.64 0.34 1.84
CA ILE A 36 7.70 -0.05 2.78
C ILE A 36 7.22 -1.18 3.69
N THR A 37 6.00 -1.07 4.23
CA THR A 37 5.53 -2.00 5.29
C THR A 37 4.81 -3.23 4.74
N ARG A 38 4.24 -3.15 3.54
CA ARG A 38 3.55 -4.24 2.82
C ARG A 38 3.85 -4.20 1.31
N PRO A 39 5.14 -4.31 0.91
CA PRO A 39 5.51 -4.25 -0.50
C PRO A 39 4.83 -5.36 -1.32
N ASP A 40 4.55 -6.50 -0.69
CA ASP A 40 3.81 -7.62 -1.28
C ASP A 40 2.41 -7.23 -1.76
N VAL A 41 1.71 -6.34 -1.03
CA VAL A 41 0.38 -5.86 -1.43
C VAL A 41 0.48 -4.90 -2.61
N ILE A 42 1.45 -3.98 -2.58
CA ILE A 42 1.60 -2.98 -3.64
C ILE A 42 2.06 -3.64 -4.95
N GLU A 43 2.99 -4.59 -4.87
CA GLU A 43 3.43 -5.39 -6.02
C GLU A 43 2.27 -6.18 -6.61
N GLY A 44 1.51 -6.91 -5.79
CA GLY A 44 0.34 -7.66 -6.27
C GLY A 44 -0.71 -6.78 -6.95
N ILE A 45 -0.96 -5.57 -6.45
CA ILE A 45 -1.89 -4.64 -7.11
C ILE A 45 -1.34 -4.17 -8.46
N HIS A 46 -0.02 -3.89 -8.57
CA HIS A 46 0.57 -3.55 -9.87
C HIS A 46 0.45 -4.72 -10.85
N ASP A 47 0.71 -5.93 -10.40
CA ASP A 47 0.57 -7.14 -11.22
C ASP A 47 -0.86 -7.31 -11.72
N GLU A 48 -1.88 -7.14 -10.85
CA GLU A 48 -3.28 -7.19 -11.26
C GLU A 48 -3.64 -6.16 -12.35
N TYR A 49 -3.06 -4.96 -12.29
CA TYR A 49 -3.24 -3.95 -13.35
C TYR A 49 -2.54 -4.34 -14.66
N LEU A 50 -1.32 -4.86 -14.57
CA LEU A 50 -0.56 -5.32 -15.74
C LEU A 50 -1.25 -6.51 -16.41
N GLU A 51 -1.73 -7.47 -15.63
CA GLU A 51 -2.51 -8.63 -16.11
C GLU A 51 -3.83 -8.21 -16.76
N ALA A 52 -4.47 -7.14 -16.27
CA ALA A 52 -5.64 -6.54 -16.90
C ALA A 52 -5.33 -5.79 -18.21
N GLY A 53 -4.06 -5.69 -18.62
CA GLY A 53 -3.61 -5.07 -19.86
C GLY A 53 -3.22 -3.60 -19.72
N ALA A 54 -2.91 -3.11 -18.52
CA ALA A 54 -2.36 -1.77 -18.37
C ALA A 54 -0.93 -1.70 -18.94
N ASP A 55 -0.68 -0.75 -19.83
CA ASP A 55 0.67 -0.49 -20.37
C ASP A 55 1.52 0.43 -19.48
N ILE A 56 0.86 1.12 -18.52
CA ILE A 56 1.48 2.11 -17.63
C ILE A 56 0.98 1.87 -16.22
N ILE A 57 1.89 1.92 -15.25
CA ILE A 57 1.60 1.84 -13.82
C ILE A 57 1.97 3.15 -13.13
N GLU A 58 1.17 3.56 -12.15
CA GLU A 58 1.49 4.69 -11.28
C GLU A 58 2.35 4.23 -10.10
N THR A 59 3.24 5.08 -9.60
CA THR A 59 3.89 4.83 -8.32
C THR A 59 2.89 5.02 -7.17
N ASN A 60 3.06 4.28 -6.07
CA ASN A 60 2.30 4.50 -4.84
C ASN A 60 2.88 5.68 -4.04
N THR A 61 2.75 6.89 -4.59
CA THR A 61 3.36 8.15 -4.09
C THR A 61 2.41 9.36 -4.22
N PHE A 62 1.10 9.16 -4.02
CA PHE A 62 0.12 10.24 -4.19
C PHE A 62 0.22 11.33 -3.11
N SER A 63 0.64 10.96 -1.88
CA SER A 63 0.78 11.89 -0.74
C SER A 63 2.22 11.98 -0.20
N ALA A 64 3.18 11.41 -0.92
CA ALA A 64 4.59 11.33 -0.57
C ALA A 64 5.35 12.66 -0.66
#